data_AF-A0A4Q6FQD1-F1
#
_entry.id   AF-A0A4Q6FQD1-F1
#
_cell.length_a   1.000
_cell.length_b   1.000
_cell.length_c   1.000
_cell.angle_alpha   90.00
_cell.angle_beta   90.00
_cell.angle_gamma   90.00
#
_symmetry.space_group_name_H-M   'P 1'
#
loop_
_entity.id
_entity.type
_entity.pdbx_description
1 polymer ?
#
loop_
_entity_poly.entity_id
_entity_poly.type
_entity_poly.pdbx_seq_one_letter_code
_entity_poly.pdbx_strand_id
1 'polypeptide(L)'
;MDSGSPNIQNRVLVCSRFEKDNELSIKVLRANAITAEGCTSVATLCTEIEKGVGVVLISLEMAIGSPTLLKNVLTKQEPWSEIPFIVVLPEGGTSSVEITSRLNPLEYLTNITAMESPVRIVTLVST
;
A
#
# COMPACT_ATOMS: atom_id res chain seq x y z
N MET A 1 -24.81 -21.33 -5.77
CA MET A 1 -24.86 -19.93 -6.22
C MET A 1 -24.32 -19.12 -5.05
N ASP A 2 -23.01 -18.99 -5.01
CA ASP A 2 -22.32 -18.29 -3.93
C ASP A 2 -22.30 -16.80 -4.28
N SER A 3 -23.02 -16.01 -3.50
CA SER A 3 -23.15 -14.57 -3.69
C SER A 3 -21.78 -13.95 -3.41
N GLY A 4 -21.05 -13.63 -4.48
CA GLY A 4 -19.70 -13.08 -4.46
C GLY A 4 -19.62 -11.72 -3.78
N SER A 5 -19.70 -11.70 -2.46
CA SER A 5 -19.20 -10.59 -1.65
C SER A 5 -17.75 -10.38 -2.04
N PRO A 6 -17.33 -9.17 -2.46
CA PRO A 6 -15.94 -8.93 -2.83
C PRO A 6 -15.06 -9.34 -1.65
N ASN A 7 -14.17 -10.32 -1.87
CA ASN A 7 -13.29 -10.81 -0.83
C ASN A 7 -12.29 -9.70 -0.51
N ILE A 8 -12.57 -8.96 0.56
CA ILE A 8 -11.78 -7.82 1.04
C ILE A 8 -10.33 -8.26 1.27
N GLN A 9 -10.08 -9.53 1.61
CA GLN A 9 -8.73 -10.06 1.84
C GLN A 9 -7.85 -10.04 0.58
N ASN A 10 -8.45 -10.06 -0.62
CA ASN A 10 -7.73 -10.00 -1.90
C ASN A 10 -7.75 -8.60 -2.56
N ARG A 11 -8.20 -7.57 -1.84
CA ARG A 11 -8.27 -6.19 -2.33
C ARG A 11 -6.99 -5.43 -2.00
N VAL A 12 -6.30 -4.96 -3.03
CA VAL A 12 -5.09 -4.12 -2.93
C VAL A 12 -5.43 -2.69 -3.30
N LEU A 13 -5.08 -1.74 -2.43
CA LEU A 13 -5.13 -0.31 -2.76
C LEU A 13 -3.73 0.14 -3.18
N VAL A 14 -3.63 0.81 -4.33
CA VAL A 14 -2.36 1.32 -4.87
C VAL A 14 -2.36 2.84 -4.83
N CYS A 15 -1.39 3.45 -4.17
CA CYS A 15 -1.23 4.90 -4.06
C CYS A 15 0.21 5.31 -4.35
N SER A 16 0.48 5.58 -5.62
CA SER A 16 1.79 6.01 -6.10
C SER A 16 1.83 7.51 -6.37
N ARG A 17 3.02 8.11 -6.22
CA ARG A 17 3.31 9.50 -6.59
C ARG A 17 2.95 9.81 -8.04
N PHE A 18 3.19 8.86 -8.95
CA PHE A 18 2.90 9.01 -10.37
C PHE A 18 1.75 8.11 -10.78
N GLU A 19 0.82 8.65 -11.58
CA GLU A 19 -0.35 7.92 -12.08
C GLU A 19 0.04 6.68 -12.90
N LYS A 20 1.11 6.76 -13.70
CA LYS A 20 1.63 5.64 -14.49
C LYS A 20 2.04 4.45 -13.64
N ASP A 21 2.58 4.70 -12.44
CA ASP A 21 3.01 3.63 -11.53
C ASP A 21 1.79 2.94 -10.90
N ASN A 22 0.74 3.71 -10.58
CA ASN A 22 -0.56 3.17 -10.18
C ASN A 22 -1.12 2.26 -11.28
N GLU A 23 -1.21 2.77 -12.52
CA GLU A 23 -1.76 2.02 -13.66
C GLU A 23 -1.00 0.72 -13.93
N LEU A 24 0.34 0.77 -13.91
CA LEU A 24 1.18 -0.40 -14.14
C LEU A 24 0.99 -1.44 -13.02
N SER A 25 1.03 -1.00 -11.76
CA SER A 25 0.84 -1.88 -10.60
C SER A 25 -0.52 -2.58 -10.63
N ILE A 26 -1.58 -1.82 -10.87
CA ILE A 26 -2.95 -2.33 -10.99
C ILE A 26 -3.04 -3.34 -12.14
N LYS A 27 -2.47 -3.02 -13.30
CA LYS A 27 -2.47 -3.91 -14.47
C LYS A 27 -1.80 -5.25 -14.14
N VAL A 28 -0.64 -5.24 -13.48
CA VAL A 28 0.06 -6.48 -13.13
C VAL A 28 -0.68 -7.27 -12.05
N LEU A 29 -1.19 -6.62 -11.00
CA LEU A 29 -1.97 -7.29 -9.95
C LEU A 29 -3.23 -7.96 -10.53
N ARG A 30 -3.99 -7.23 -11.35
CA ARG A 30 -5.21 -7.76 -11.99
C ARG A 30 -4.91 -8.88 -12.98
N ALA A 31 -3.78 -8.83 -13.69
CA ALA A 31 -3.34 -9.92 -14.56
C ALA A 31 -3.08 -11.23 -13.80
N ASN A 32 -2.89 -11.16 -12.48
CA ASN A 32 -2.72 -12.30 -11.58
C ASN A 32 -3.95 -12.55 -10.70
N ALA A 33 -5.14 -12.12 -11.13
CA ALA A 33 -6.41 -12.28 -10.41
C ALA A 33 -6.45 -11.64 -9.00
N ILE A 34 -5.62 -10.63 -8.75
CA ILE A 34 -5.66 -9.82 -7.53
C ILE A 34 -6.53 -8.59 -7.80
N THR A 35 -7.53 -8.36 -6.96
CA THR A 35 -8.38 -7.16 -7.05
C THR A 35 -7.54 -5.96 -6.63
N ALA A 36 -7.32 -5.01 -7.55
CA ALA A 36 -6.52 -3.82 -7.27
C ALA A 36 -7.26 -2.54 -7.70
N GLU A 37 -7.17 -1.50 -6.88
CA GLU A 37 -7.77 -0.19 -7.14
C GLU A 37 -6.74 0.92 -6.91
N GLY A 38 -6.75 1.93 -7.79
CA GLY A 38 -5.84 3.06 -7.72
C GLY A 38 -6.43 4.20 -6.90
N CYS A 39 -5.65 4.71 -5.97
CA CYS A 39 -5.92 5.93 -5.23
C CYS A 39 -5.00 7.03 -5.76
N THR A 40 -5.59 8.13 -6.22
CA THR A 40 -4.86 9.29 -6.74
C THR A 40 -4.32 10.20 -5.64
N SER A 41 -4.75 9.99 -4.39
CA SER A 41 -4.31 10.74 -3.22
C SER A 41 -4.41 9.91 -1.94
N VAL A 42 -3.70 10.33 -0.89
CA VAL A 42 -3.82 9.73 0.45
C VAL A 42 -5.23 9.90 1.03
N ALA A 43 -5.93 10.99 0.69
CA ALA A 43 -7.32 11.19 1.12
C ALA A 43 -8.25 10.13 0.54
N THR A 44 -8.16 9.87 -0.77
CA THR A 44 -8.90 8.81 -1.44
C THR A 44 -8.53 7.45 -0.87
N LEU A 45 -7.24 7.20 -0.63
CA LEU A 45 -6.76 5.98 0.02
C LEU A 45 -7.41 5.76 1.39
N CYS A 46 -7.49 6.78 2.23
CA CYS A 46 -8.13 6.69 3.54
C CYS A 46 -9.62 6.35 3.42
N THR A 47 -10.35 7.01 2.52
CA THR A 47 -11.77 6.69 2.27
C THR A 47 -11.96 5.24 1.80
N GLU A 48 -11.04 4.72 0.98
CA GLU A 48 -11.10 3.33 0.52
C GLU A 48 -10.68 2.31 1.59
N ILE A 49 -9.77 2.67 2.50
CA ILE A 49 -9.41 1.86 3.67
C ILE A 49 -10.62 1.65 4.57
N GLU A 50 -11.44 2.69 4.80
CA GLU A 50 -12.66 2.59 5.63
C GLU A 50 -13.70 1.60 5.04
N LYS A 51 -13.63 1.31 3.74
CA LYS A 51 -14.48 0.30 3.08
C LYS A 51 -13.91 -1.13 3.17
N GLY A 52 -12.75 -1.29 3.80
CA GLY A 52 -12.03 -2.55 3.94
C GLY A 52 -10.98 -2.77 2.84
N VAL A 53 -9.80 -3.22 3.24
CA VAL A 53 -8.67 -3.50 2.34
C VAL A 53 -7.86 -4.69 2.87
N GLY A 54 -7.29 -5.48 1.97
CA GLY A 54 -6.40 -6.59 2.31
C GLY A 54 -4.95 -6.14 2.43
N VAL A 55 -4.46 -5.29 1.52
CA VAL A 55 -3.10 -4.75 1.49
C VAL A 55 -3.08 -3.34 0.88
N VAL A 56 -2.19 -2.47 1.37
CA VAL A 56 -1.91 -1.16 0.75
C VAL A 56 -0.51 -1.18 0.12
N LEU A 57 -0.42 -0.85 -1.16
CA LEU A 57 0.82 -0.55 -1.87
C LEU A 57 0.95 0.96 -2.04
N ILE A 58 1.96 1.59 -1.45
CA ILE A 58 2.11 3.04 -1.42
C ILE A 58 3.56 3.47 -1.68
N SER A 59 3.77 4.52 -2.48
CA SER A 59 5.12 5.12 -2.59
C SER A 59 5.46 5.91 -1.33
N LEU A 60 6.73 5.88 -0.91
CA LEU A 60 7.21 6.56 0.29
C LEU A 60 6.75 8.02 0.37
N GLU A 61 6.85 8.77 -0.74
CA GLU A 61 6.49 10.19 -0.80
C GLU A 61 5.01 10.45 -0.48
N MET A 62 4.13 9.54 -0.90
CA MET A 62 2.71 9.62 -0.59
C MET A 62 2.47 9.29 0.89
N ALA A 63 3.13 8.26 1.42
CA ALA A 63 2.99 7.86 2.82
C ALA A 63 3.46 8.95 3.79
N ILE A 64 4.59 9.61 3.50
CA ILE A 64 5.14 10.69 4.34
C ILE A 64 4.47 12.05 4.09
N GLY A 65 3.77 12.22 2.96
CA GLY A 65 3.14 13.49 2.58
C GLY A 65 1.87 13.81 3.39
N SER A 66 1.23 12.81 4.00
CA SER A 66 0.01 13.01 4.80
C SER A 66 -0.11 12.00 5.97
N PRO A 67 0.88 11.94 6.87
CA PRO A 67 0.96 10.90 7.91
C PRO A 67 -0.19 10.99 8.92
N THR A 68 -0.69 12.21 9.21
CA THR A 68 -1.81 12.39 10.13
C THR A 68 -3.11 11.79 9.58
N LEU A 69 -3.37 11.91 8.27
CA LEU A 69 -4.57 11.32 7.65
C LEU A 69 -4.51 9.79 7.72
N LEU A 70 -3.36 9.21 7.36
CA LEU A 70 -3.14 7.77 7.44
C LEU A 70 -3.24 7.25 8.87
N LYS A 71 -2.58 7.92 9.82
CA LYS A 71 -2.67 7.56 11.23
C LYS A 71 -4.12 7.59 11.72
N ASN A 72 -4.86 8.64 11.41
CA ASN A 72 -6.25 8.79 11.85
C ASN A 72 -7.15 7.68 11.29
N VAL A 73 -7.02 7.31 10.01
CA VAL A 73 -7.85 6.23 9.46
C VAL A 73 -7.50 4.87 10.06
N LEU A 74 -6.21 4.62 10.33
CA LEU A 74 -5.74 3.37 10.93
C LEU A 74 -6.15 3.25 12.41
N THR A 75 -6.17 4.35 13.17
CA THR A 75 -6.65 4.34 14.56
C THR A 75 -8.15 4.06 14.70
N LYS A 76 -8.92 4.22 13.62
CA LYS A 76 -10.34 3.85 13.58
C LYS A 76 -10.55 2.37 13.25
N GLN A 77 -9.52 1.67 12.80
CA GLN A 77 -9.60 0.24 12.53
C GLN A 77 -9.60 -0.52 13.86
N GLU A 78 -10.30 -1.65 13.89
CA GLU A 78 -10.28 -2.51 15.06
C GLU A 78 -8.86 -3.05 15.32
N PRO A 79 -8.48 -3.33 16.59
CA PRO A 79 -7.12 -3.75 16.94
C PRO A 79 -6.63 -5.04 16.27
N TRP A 80 -7.55 -5.86 15.74
CA TRP A 80 -7.23 -7.08 14.99
C TRP A 80 -6.99 -6.84 13.48
N SER A 81 -7.18 -5.61 13.00
CA SER A 81 -7.00 -5.25 11.59
C SER A 81 -5.60 -4.70 11.31
N GLU A 82 -4.60 -5.58 11.35
CA GLU A 82 -3.22 -5.27 10.97
C GLU A 82 -3.07 -5.21 9.45
N ILE A 83 -3.51 -4.10 8.84
CA ILE A 83 -3.42 -3.90 7.37
C ILE A 83 -1.94 -3.85 6.97
N PRO A 84 -1.45 -4.76 6.11
CA PRO A 84 -0.09 -4.70 5.60
C PRO A 84 0.10 -3.50 4.67
N PHE A 85 1.16 -2.73 4.90
CA PHE A 85 1.62 -1.66 4.02
C PHE A 85 2.90 -2.07 3.32
N ILE A 86 2.86 -2.15 1.99
CA ILE A 86 4.03 -2.27 1.13
C ILE A 86 4.45 -0.86 0.71
N VAL A 87 5.58 -0.38 1.24
CA VAL A 87 6.10 0.95 0.98
C VAL A 87 7.19 0.87 -0.08
N VAL A 88 6.95 1.50 -1.24
CA VAL A 88 7.94 1.58 -2.32
C VAL A 88 8.90 2.73 -2.04
N LEU A 89 10.18 2.40 -1.86
CA LEU A 89 11.26 3.35 -1.66
C LEU A 89 11.83 3.82 -3.01
N PRO A 90 12.14 5.11 -3.17
CA PRO A 90 12.84 5.61 -4.35
C PRO A 90 14.25 5.00 -4.45
N GLU A 91 14.76 4.91 -5.69
CA GLU A 91 16.11 4.40 -5.97
C GLU A 91 17.19 5.20 -5.22
N GLY A 92 18.27 4.48 -4.85
CA GLY A 92 19.41 5.03 -4.15
C GLY A 92 19.22 5.01 -2.64
N GLY A 93 20.13 4.34 -1.94
CA GLY A 93 20.16 4.25 -0.48
C GLY A 93 19.81 2.88 0.07
N THR A 94 20.73 1.92 -0.08
CA THR A 94 20.54 0.49 0.24
C THR A 94 21.04 0.10 1.63
N SER A 95 21.57 1.04 2.40
CA SER A 95 22.02 0.76 3.77
C SER A 95 20.81 0.59 4.68
N SER A 96 20.85 -0.38 5.59
CA SER A 96 19.81 -0.61 6.60
C SER A 96 19.54 0.64 7.45
N VAL A 97 20.56 1.48 7.68
CA VAL A 97 20.43 2.75 8.40
C VAL A 97 19.62 3.77 7.60
N GLU A 98 19.83 3.82 6.29
CA GLU A 98 19.15 4.77 5.42
C GLU A 98 17.69 4.38 5.20
N ILE A 99 17.41 3.09 5.01
CA ILE A 99 16.05 2.55 4.96
C ILE A 99 15.30 2.86 6.25
N THR A 100 15.88 2.55 7.41
CA THR A 100 15.28 2.88 8.71
C THR A 100 14.98 4.37 8.84
N SER A 101 15.95 5.24 8.51
CA SER A 101 15.74 6.69 8.58
C SER A 101 14.61 7.19 7.67
N ARG A 102 14.41 6.57 6.50
CA ARG A 102 13.33 6.91 5.58
C ARG A 102 11.97 6.45 6.07
N LEU A 103 11.92 5.35 6.83
CA LEU A 103 10.70 4.78 7.39
C LEU A 103 10.33 5.35 8.76
N ASN A 104 11.24 6.03 9.48
CA ASN A 104 10.96 6.68 10.76
C ASN A 104 9.66 7.52 10.78
N PRO A 105 9.34 8.33 9.75
CA PRO A 105 8.07 9.08 9.72
C PRO A 105 6.82 8.20 9.67
N LEU A 106 6.96 6.90 9.39
CA LEU A 106 5.90 5.92 9.25
C LEU A 106 5.82 4.96 10.45
N GLU A 107 6.44 5.28 11.59
CA GLU A 107 6.47 4.45 12.81
C GLU A 107 5.08 4.04 13.35
N TYR A 108 4.03 4.76 12.94
CA TYR A 108 2.65 4.47 13.32
C TYR A 108 2.02 3.30 12.53
N LEU A 109 2.67 2.86 11.44
CA LEU A 109 2.27 1.67 10.70
C LEU A 109 2.89 0.45 11.39
N THR A 110 2.06 -0.44 11.91
CA THR A 110 2.50 -1.62 12.68
C THR A 110 2.97 -2.79 11.80
N ASN A 111 2.54 -2.83 10.54
CA ASN A 111 2.85 -3.89 9.59
C ASN A 111 3.36 -3.31 8.25
N ILE A 112 4.68 -3.05 8.17
CA ILE A 112 5.33 -2.47 6.97
C ILE A 112 6.27 -3.48 6.33
N THR A 113 6.19 -3.59 5.01
CA THR A 113 7.24 -4.17 4.15
C THR A 113 7.78 -3.07 3.23
N ALA A 114 9.08 -2.80 3.27
CA ALA A 114 9.70 -1.85 2.36
C ALA A 114 10.26 -2.55 1.12
N MET A 115 10.06 -1.96 -0.06
CA MET A 115 10.58 -2.47 -1.33
C MET A 115 11.26 -1.37 -2.12
N GLU A 116 12.45 -1.61 -2.63
CA GLU A 116 13.16 -0.64 -3.47
C GLU A 116 12.57 -0.61 -4.88
N SER A 117 12.40 0.60 -5.44
CA SER A 117 12.15 0.79 -6.86
C SER A 117 13.38 0.39 -7.68
N PRO A 118 13.23 -0.21 -8.88
CA PRO A 118 11.98 -0.61 -9.50
C PRO A 118 11.46 -1.90 -8.85
N VAL A 119 10.26 -1.83 -8.26
CA VAL A 119 9.60 -3.02 -7.75
C VAL A 119 9.13 -3.82 -8.95
N ARG A 120 9.77 -4.97 -9.19
CA ARG A 120 9.22 -5.94 -10.14
C ARG A 120 7.95 -6.48 -9.51
N ILE A 121 6.78 -5.94 -9.84
CA ILE A 121 5.48 -6.35 -9.26
C ILE A 121 5.30 -7.89 -9.30
N VAL A 122 5.92 -8.59 -10.26
CA VAL A 122 5.96 -10.07 -10.31
C VAL A 122 6.51 -10.73 -9.03
N THR A 123 7.36 -10.07 -8.25
CA THR A 123 7.87 -10.61 -6.96
C THR A 123 6.82 -10.57 -5.86
N LEU A 124 5.79 -9.74 -5.98
CA LEU A 124 4.65 -9.68 -5.04
C LEU A 124 3.64 -10.80 -5.25
N VAL A 125 3.75 -11.56 -6.34
CA VAL A 125 2.78 -12.59 -6.74
C VAL A 125 3.37 -14.01 -6.65
N SER A 126 4.46 -14.19 -5.89
CA SER A 126 5.04 -15.53 -5.71
C SER A 126 4.11 -16.42 -4.86
N THR A 127 3.65 -17.51 -5.47
CA THR A 127 2.87 -18.61 -4.85
C THR A 127 3.75 -19.58 -4.09
#